data_AF-A0A663A5P3-F1
#
_entry.id   AF-A0A663A5P3-F1
#
_cell.length_a   1.000
_cell.length_b   1.000
_cell.length_c   1.000
_cell.angle_alpha   90.00
_cell.angle_beta   90.00
_cell.angle_gamma   90.00
#
_symmetry.space_group_name_H-M   'P 1'
#
loop_
_entity.id
_entity.type
_entity.pdbx_description
1 polymer ?
#
loop_
_entity_poly.entity_id
_entity_poly.type
_entity_poly.pdbx_seq_one_letter_code
_entity_poly.pdbx_strand_id
1 'polypeptide(L)' 'MTPSELENYYESEIHHGRLYPNLDTLVDKGLVEKGEIDQRTNSYALTRRGRRELTARREWEHQYVTLDE' A
#
# COMPACT_ATOMS: atom_id res chain seq x y z
N MET A 1 -8.07 -1.15 -4.47
CA MET A 1 -8.03 -2.11 -3.34
C MET A 1 -8.99 -1.62 -2.27
N THR A 2 -9.86 -2.50 -1.79
CA THR A 2 -10.80 -2.23 -0.71
C THR A 2 -10.24 -2.70 0.64
N PRO A 3 -10.80 -2.26 1.79
CA PRO A 3 -10.37 -2.72 3.12
C PRO A 3 -10.57 -4.23 3.27
N SER A 4 -11.66 -4.78 2.73
CA SER A 4 -11.94 -6.23 2.75
C SER A 4 -10.99 -7.05 1.88
N GLU A 5 -10.49 -6.48 0.77
CA GLU A 5 -9.42 -7.11 -0.02
C GLU A 5 -8.08 -7.10 0.74
N LEU A 6 -7.79 -6.04 1.50
CA LEU A 6 -6.58 -5.98 2.33
C LEU A 6 -6.65 -6.96 3.51
N GLU A 7 -7.81 -7.09 4.15
CA GLU A 7 -8.03 -8.06 5.23
C GLU A 7 -7.83 -9.51 4.74
N ASN A 8 -8.37 -9.86 3.55
CA ASN A 8 -8.16 -11.18 2.95
C ASN A 8 -6.73 -11.39 2.43
N TYR A 9 -6.13 -10.39 1.77
CA TYR A 9 -4.78 -10.53 1.20
C TYR A 9 -3.70 -10.72 2.27
N TYR A 10 -3.92 -10.17 3.46
CA TYR A 10 -2.94 -10.24 4.53
C TYR A 10 -3.18 -11.34 5.57
N GLU A 11 -4.35 -12.01 5.58
CA GLU A 11 -4.72 -13.26 6.31
C GLU A 11 -4.26 -13.43 7.78
N SER A 12 -3.65 -12.41 8.38
CA SER A 12 -2.94 -12.44 9.65
C SER A 12 -3.32 -11.17 10.38
N GLU A 13 -4.04 -11.32 11.48
CA GLU A 13 -4.50 -10.31 12.45
C GLU A 13 -3.78 -8.94 12.33
N ILE A 14 -4.15 -8.14 11.33
CA ILE A 14 -3.53 -6.84 11.14
C ILE A 14 -4.06 -5.96 12.27
N HIS A 15 -3.16 -5.48 13.13
CA HIS A 15 -3.50 -4.43 14.07
C HIS A 15 -3.98 -3.19 13.30
N HIS A 16 -5.31 -3.05 13.20
CA HIS A 16 -6.00 -2.00 12.44
C HIS A 16 -5.50 -0.59 12.82
N GLY A 17 -5.01 -0.43 14.06
CA GLY A 17 -4.41 0.81 14.56
C GLY A 17 -3.12 1.25 13.86
N ARG A 18 -2.49 0.43 13.02
CA ARG A 18 -1.28 0.81 12.23
C ARG A 18 -1.49 0.84 10.73
N LEU A 19 -2.51 0.12 10.22
CA LEU A 19 -2.80 0.08 8.79
C LEU A 19 -3.30 1.42 8.27
N TYR A 20 -4.32 1.99 8.93
CA TYR A 20 -4.91 3.27 8.50
C TYR A 20 -3.93 4.45 8.59
N PRO A 21 -3.14 4.60 9.67
CA PRO A 21 -2.12 5.66 9.71
C PRO A 21 -1.06 5.53 8.60
N ASN A 22 -0.67 4.30 8.25
CA ASN A 22 0.28 4.07 7.16
C ASN A 22 -0.35 4.40 5.80
N LEU A 23 -1.61 4.02 5.57
CA LEU A 23 -2.33 4.37 4.35
C LEU A 23 -2.52 5.88 4.21
N ASP A 24 -2.93 6.57 5.27
CA ASP A 24 -3.03 8.04 5.28
C ASP A 24 -1.67 8.69 5.02
N THR A 25 -0.58 8.15 5.59
CA THR A 25 0.78 8.64 5.30
C THR A 25 1.13 8.48 3.81
N LEU A 26 0.73 7.38 3.17
CA LEU A 26 0.99 7.17 1.76
C LEU A 26 0.12 8.07 0.87
N VAL A 27 -1.09 8.42 1.33
CA VAL A 27 -1.99 9.39 0.69
C VAL A 27 -1.40 10.80 0.78
N ASP A 28 -0.95 11.22 1.97
CA ASP A 28 -0.29 12.51 2.20
C ASP A 28 0.99 12.66 1.36
N LYS A 29 1.73 11.56 1.17
CA LYS A 29 2.91 11.53 0.30
C LYS A 29 2.56 11.53 -1.20
N GLY A 30 1.28 11.42 -1.56
CA GLY A 30 0.78 11.37 -2.94
C GLY A 30 1.17 10.10 -3.68
N LEU A 31 1.47 9.01 -2.96
CA LEU A 31 1.83 7.70 -3.52
C LEU A 31 0.59 6.85 -3.80
N VAL A 32 -0.48 7.08 -3.04
CA VAL A 32 -1.80 6.47 -3.23
C VAL A 32 -2.85 7.58 -3.23
N GLU A 33 -3.89 7.42 -4.01
CA GLU A 33 -5.10 8.23 -3.94
C GLU A 33 -6.17 7.47 -3.18
N LYS A 34 -6.85 8.17 -2.28
CA LYS A 34 -8.01 7.68 -1.54
C LYS A 34 -9.28 8.04 -2.30
N GLY A 35 -10.08 7.04 -2.61
CA GLY A 35 -11.46 7.18 -3.10
C GLY A 35 -12.45 6.60 -2.10
N GLU A 36 -13.73 6.84 -2.34
CA GLU A 36 -14.83 6.27 -1.56
C GLU A 36 -15.64 5.36 -2.48
N ILE A 37 -15.85 4.10 -2.07
CA ILE A 37 -16.75 3.17 -2.77
C ILE A 37 -18.14 3.25 -2.16
N ASP A 38 -18.21 3.31 -0.83
CA ASP A 38 -19.43 3.54 -0.06
C ASP A 38 -19.09 4.23 1.28
N GLN A 39 -20.11 4.60 2.06
CA GLN A 39 -19.97 5.32 3.34
C GLN A 39 -19.09 4.60 4.40
N ARG A 40 -18.71 3.34 4.17
CA ARG A 40 -17.88 2.51 5.06
C ARG A 40 -16.64 1.95 4.36
N THR A 41 -16.60 1.94 3.02
CA THR A 41 -15.53 1.33 2.21
C THR A 41 -14.72 2.39 1.48
N ASN A 42 -13.54 2.70 1.99
CA ASN A 42 -12.56 3.52 1.28
C ASN A 42 -11.80 2.67 0.25
N SER A 43 -11.64 3.19 -0.97
CA SER A 43 -10.71 2.61 -1.96
C SER A 43 -9.37 3.31 -1.91
N TYR A 44 -8.31 2.55 -2.15
CA TYR A 44 -6.97 3.10 -2.35
C TYR A 44 -6.46 2.65 -3.73
N ALA A 45 -5.98 3.61 -4.51
CA ALA A 45 -5.45 3.41 -5.85
C ALA A 45 -4.04 3.98 -5.96
N LEU A 46 -3.11 3.22 -6.53
CA LEU A 46 -1.73 3.67 -6.67
C LEU A 46 -1.65 4.83 -7.67
N THR A 47 -0.99 5.92 -7.29
CA THR A 47 -0.77 7.03 -8.23
C THR A 47 0.34 6.68 -9.21
N ARG A 48 0.41 7.40 -10.33
CA ARG A 48 1.54 7.29 -11.27
C ARG A 48 2.88 7.57 -10.60
N ARG A 49 2.90 8.43 -9.57
CA ARG A 49 4.09 8.68 -8.74
C ARG A 49 4.41 7.47 -7.89
N GLY A 50 3.43 6.96 -7.13
CA GLY A 50 3.60 5.76 -6.30
C GLY A 50 4.15 4.57 -7.08
N ARG A 51 3.68 4.37 -8.32
CA ARG A 51 4.17 3.30 -9.19
C ARG A 51 5.65 3.43 -9.54
N ARG A 52 6.11 4.65 -9.83
CA ARG A 52 7.52 4.93 -10.12
C ARG A 52 8.42 4.70 -8.91
N GLU A 53 8.00 5.19 -7.73
CA GLU A 53 8.74 4.97 -6.48
C GLU A 53 8.82 3.47 -6.13
N LEU A 54 7.73 2.73 -6.35
CA LEU A 54 7.71 1.29 -6.12
C LEU A 54 8.65 0.54 -7.07
N THR A 55 8.69 0.94 -8.35
CA THR A 55 9.64 0.38 -9.32
C THR A 55 11.08 0.71 -8.92
N ALA A 56 11.39 1.97 -8.61
CA ALA A 56 12.74 2.37 -8.18
C ALA A 56 13.17 1.64 -6.91
N ARG A 57 12.25 1.46 -5.95
CA ARG A 57 12.50 0.66 -4.75
C ARG A 57 12.77 -0.80 -5.08
N ARG A 58 11.99 -1.43 -5.97
CA ARG A 58 12.22 -2.81 -6.39
C ARG A 58 13.54 -2.98 -7.15
N GLU A 59 13.89 -2.01 -7.99
CA GLU A 59 15.18 -2.00 -8.69
C GLU A 59 16.34 -1.88 -7.72
N TRP A 60 16.23 -1.01 -6.71
CA TRP A 60 17.19 -0.93 -5.61
C TRP A 60 17.23 -2.23 -4.80
N GLU A 61 16.09 -2.76 -4.36
CA GLU A 61 16.03 -4.04 -3.64
C GLU A 61 16.68 -5.17 -4.44
N HIS A 62 16.42 -5.26 -5.75
CA HIS A 62 17.04 -6.27 -6.61
C HIS A 62 18.55 -6.07 -6.82
N GLN A 63 19.07 -4.85 -6.64
CA GLN A 63 20.50 -4.57 -6.68
C GLN A 63 21.24 -4.95 -5.38
N TYR A 64 20.53 -5.00 -4.25
CA TYR A 64 21.15 -5.20 -2.93
C TYR A 64 20.68 -6.45 -2.18
N VAL A 65 19.57 -7.06 -2.62
CA VAL A 65 19.04 -8.32 -2.09
C VAL A 65 19.30 -9.40 -3.15
N THR A 66 20.54 -9.88 -3.21
CA THR A 66 20.75 -11.29 -3.53
C THR A 66 20.04 -12.07 -2.43
N LEU A 67 19.01 -12.83 -2.79
CA LEU A 67 18.53 -13.94 -1.97
C LEU A 67 19.72 -14.89 -1.84
N ASP A 68 20.54 -14.73 -0.81
CA ASP A 68 21.36 -15.82 -0.31
C ASP A 68 20.36 -16.86 0.22
N GLU A 69 20.29 -17.98 -0.49
CA GLU A 69 19.53 -19.21 -0.16
C GLU A 69 19.93 -19.79 1.21
#